data_AF-A0A0L0VII0-F1
#
_entry.id   AF-A0A0L0VII0-F1
#
_cell.length_a   1.000
_cell.length_b   1.000
_cell.length_c   1.000
_cell.angle_alpha   90.00
_cell.angle_beta   90.00
_cell.angle_gamma   90.00
#
_symmetry.space_group_name_H-M   'P 1'
#
loop_
_entity.id
_entity.type
_entity.pdbx_description
1 polymer ?
#
loop_
_entity_poly.entity_id
_entity_poly.type
_entity_poly.pdbx_seq_one_letter_code
_entity_poly.pdbx_strand_id
1 'polypeptide(L)'
;MAATKTRQPVVKKLIKRFNNRFANFICNFPNQQVANVADHPLEYNNLESWPLDDHFWNNRLYHHSTATCLVREEFDLITKELARALNWAASWYNGMCCNMGYLKARAEQLRLNTGKVLLDHIDKMTVGKCGQEEKVTLIAQELSRHILKHGSMVLEWGSGVAWLTAWCKLVVALDNTEEEAIMQVHVGNGEEIVSMRPGGAKGDNKADEDSDTAEVGDDTAMGDNETKPAHEV
;
A
#
# COMPACT_ATOMS: atom_id res chain seq x y z
N MET A 1 -36.56 -0.83 23.12
CA MET A 1 -35.84 -0.45 24.37
C MET A 1 -35.33 -1.62 25.23
N ALA A 2 -35.62 -2.90 24.94
CA ALA A 2 -35.13 -4.03 25.76
C ALA A 2 -33.69 -4.49 25.42
N ALA A 3 -33.24 -4.31 24.17
CA ALA A 3 -31.95 -4.79 23.71
C ALA A 3 -30.73 -4.00 24.25
N THR A 4 -30.87 -2.68 24.44
CA THR A 4 -29.79 -1.81 24.97
C THR A 4 -29.51 -2.06 26.44
N LYS A 5 -30.55 -2.19 27.27
CA LYS A 5 -30.43 -2.49 28.72
C LYS A 5 -29.70 -3.81 28.98
N THR A 6 -29.93 -4.83 28.13
CA THR A 6 -29.29 -6.15 28.26
C THR A 6 -27.78 -6.10 27.93
N ARG A 7 -27.35 -5.18 27.07
CA ARG A 7 -25.95 -5.04 26.61
C ARG A 7 -25.12 -4.07 27.45
N GLN A 8 -25.75 -3.17 28.22
CA GLN A 8 -25.08 -2.17 29.04
C GLN A 8 -23.97 -2.75 29.95
N PRO A 9 -24.14 -3.89 30.66
CA PRO A 9 -23.07 -4.44 31.50
C PRO A 9 -21.83 -4.85 30.70
N VAL A 10 -22.04 -5.41 29.51
CA VAL A 10 -20.96 -5.83 28.60
C VAL A 10 -20.23 -4.61 28.06
N VAL A 11 -20.96 -3.58 27.63
CA VAL A 11 -20.37 -2.33 27.15
C VAL A 11 -19.56 -1.64 28.25
N LYS A 12 -20.08 -1.56 29.49
CA LYS A 12 -19.33 -1.02 30.64
C LYS A 12 -18.02 -1.79 30.89
N LYS A 13 -18.03 -3.12 30.74
CA LYS A 13 -16.81 -3.95 30.86
C LYS A 13 -15.79 -3.63 29.76
N LEU A 14 -16.26 -3.42 28.53
CA LEU A 14 -15.40 -3.04 27.40
C LEU A 14 -14.81 -1.64 27.57
N ILE A 15 -15.63 -0.66 27.96
CA ILE A 15 -15.19 0.71 28.30
C ILE A 15 -14.08 0.67 29.35
N LYS A 16 -14.28 -0.09 30.44
CA LYS A 16 -13.26 -0.24 31.49
C LYS A 16 -11.95 -0.81 30.94
N ARG A 17 -12.03 -1.86 30.11
CA ARG A 17 -10.84 -2.47 29.50
C ARG A 17 -10.11 -1.49 28.58
N PHE A 18 -10.86 -0.70 27.81
CA PHE A 18 -10.33 0.32 26.92
C PHE A 18 -9.63 1.44 27.70
N ASN A 19 -10.29 2.03 28.70
CA ASN A 19 -9.70 3.08 29.55
C ASN A 19 -8.41 2.61 30.24
N ASN A 20 -8.37 1.38 30.74
CA ASN A 20 -7.16 0.82 31.35
C ASN A 20 -6.01 0.71 30.34
N ARG A 21 -6.29 0.28 29.11
CA ARG A 21 -5.28 0.19 28.04
C ARG A 21 -4.80 1.57 27.60
N PHE A 22 -5.72 2.51 27.47
CA PHE A 22 -5.41 3.89 27.14
C PHE A 22 -4.52 4.54 28.20
N ALA A 23 -4.86 4.38 29.48
CA ALA A 23 -4.05 4.89 30.59
C ALA A 23 -2.64 4.27 30.60
N ASN A 24 -2.53 2.94 30.40
CA ASN A 24 -1.23 2.27 30.29
C ASN A 24 -0.42 2.77 29.09
N PHE A 25 -1.08 3.05 27.96
CA PHE A 25 -0.43 3.57 26.76
C PHE A 25 0.15 4.97 27.00
N ILE A 26 -0.65 5.90 27.53
CA ILE A 26 -0.19 7.26 27.87
C ILE A 26 0.97 7.21 28.88
N CYS A 27 0.88 6.32 29.87
CA CYS A 27 1.93 6.16 30.89
C CYS A 27 3.26 5.67 30.29
N ASN A 28 3.21 4.78 29.29
CA ASN A 28 4.41 4.22 28.67
C ASN A 28 4.98 5.13 27.55
N PHE A 29 4.17 6.03 27.00
CA PHE A 29 4.55 6.89 25.87
C PHE A 29 4.16 8.36 26.14
N PRO A 30 4.75 9.03 27.13
CA PRO A 30 4.32 10.36 27.59
C PRO A 30 4.54 11.48 26.55
N ASN A 31 5.43 11.28 25.58
CA ASN A 31 5.75 12.27 24.55
C ASN A 31 4.90 12.12 23.28
N GLN A 32 3.99 11.14 23.23
CA GLN A 32 3.15 10.90 22.05
C GLN A 32 1.91 11.79 22.11
N GLN A 33 1.68 12.57 21.05
CA GLN A 33 0.41 13.27 20.90
C GLN A 33 -0.70 12.24 20.63
N VAL A 34 -1.64 12.16 21.55
CA VAL A 34 -2.82 11.30 21.42
C VAL A 34 -4.01 12.19 21.14
N ALA A 35 -4.73 11.92 20.04
CA ALA A 35 -5.96 12.64 19.79
C ALA A 35 -7.01 12.28 20.84
N ASN A 36 -7.95 13.19 21.07
CA ASN A 36 -9.15 12.95 21.87
C ASN A 36 -8.87 12.64 23.35
N VAL A 37 -7.69 12.98 23.91
CA VAL A 37 -7.40 12.81 25.35
C VAL A 37 -8.50 13.43 26.24
N ALA A 38 -9.12 14.53 25.79
CA ALA A 38 -10.22 15.19 26.47
C ALA A 38 -11.47 14.30 26.64
N ASP A 39 -11.66 13.30 25.77
CA ASP A 39 -12.79 12.37 25.82
C ASP A 39 -12.53 11.17 26.74
N HIS A 40 -11.32 11.07 27.32
CA HIS A 40 -10.95 10.01 28.24
C HIS A 40 -10.91 10.50 29.71
N PRO A 41 -11.32 9.66 30.67
CA PRO A 41 -11.81 8.29 30.49
C PRO A 41 -13.23 8.25 29.90
N LEU A 42 -13.48 7.25 29.04
CA LEU A 42 -14.83 7.05 28.49
C LEU A 42 -15.81 6.64 29.58
N GLU A 43 -17.00 7.22 29.56
CA GLU A 43 -18.13 6.84 30.40
C GLU A 43 -19.28 6.32 29.55
N TYR A 44 -20.05 5.35 30.09
CA TYR A 44 -21.15 4.74 29.35
C TYR A 44 -22.22 5.75 28.92
N ASN A 45 -22.58 6.69 29.80
CA ASN A 45 -23.63 7.66 29.50
C ASN A 45 -23.19 8.65 28.40
N ASN A 46 -21.91 9.04 28.40
CA ASN A 46 -21.35 9.90 27.35
C ASN A 46 -21.32 9.15 26.01
N LEU A 47 -20.80 7.92 26.00
CA LEU A 47 -20.74 7.07 24.81
C LEU A 47 -22.13 6.76 24.23
N GLU A 48 -23.14 6.54 25.08
CA GLU A 48 -24.52 6.29 24.65
C GLU A 48 -25.18 7.53 24.04
N SER A 49 -24.75 8.73 24.45
CA SER A 49 -25.29 10.00 23.96
C SER A 49 -24.66 10.48 22.65
N TRP A 50 -23.51 9.94 22.26
CA TRP A 50 -22.79 10.36 21.07
C TRP A 50 -23.52 9.93 19.79
N PRO A 51 -23.76 10.85 18.84
CA PRO A 51 -24.36 10.50 17.57
C PRO A 51 -23.39 9.64 16.74
N LEU A 52 -23.89 8.89 15.75
CA LEU A 52 -23.04 8.00 14.94
C LEU A 52 -21.96 8.75 14.16
N ASP A 53 -22.16 10.05 13.93
CA ASP A 53 -21.22 10.92 13.24
C ASP A 53 -20.20 11.60 14.17
N ASP A 54 -20.26 11.34 15.47
CA ASP A 54 -19.33 11.87 16.47
C ASP A 54 -17.86 11.58 16.09
N HIS A 55 -16.98 12.54 16.39
CA HIS A 55 -15.56 12.44 16.07
C HIS A 55 -14.89 11.26 16.77
N PHE A 56 -15.47 10.67 17.82
CA PHE A 56 -15.01 9.42 18.41
C PHE A 56 -15.14 8.24 17.42
N TRP A 57 -16.27 8.12 16.72
CA TRP A 57 -16.53 7.06 15.74
C TRP A 57 -15.86 7.34 14.40
N ASN A 58 -15.85 8.62 14.03
CA ASN A 58 -15.35 9.13 12.77
C ASN A 58 -13.94 9.68 12.85
N ASN A 59 -13.21 9.43 13.96
CA ASN A 59 -11.86 9.94 14.05
C ASN A 59 -11.08 9.36 12.87
N ARG A 60 -10.72 10.23 11.92
CA ARG A 60 -9.82 9.89 10.82
C ARG A 60 -8.48 9.37 11.35
N LEU A 61 -8.22 9.53 12.65
CA LEU A 61 -7.21 8.81 13.42
C LEU A 61 -7.55 7.32 13.68
N TYR A 62 -8.04 6.61 12.67
CA TYR A 62 -7.84 5.16 12.49
C TYR A 62 -6.33 4.78 12.34
N HIS A 63 -5.42 5.69 12.72
CA HIS A 63 -3.96 5.57 12.75
C HIS A 63 -3.39 4.95 14.04
N HIS A 64 -4.21 4.38 14.93
CA HIS A 64 -3.70 3.62 16.09
C HIS A 64 -3.66 2.10 15.88
N SER A 65 -3.94 1.62 14.67
CA SER A 65 -3.44 0.34 14.24
C SER A 65 -2.12 0.58 13.52
N THR A 66 -1.06 -0.13 13.90
CA THR A 66 0.10 -0.43 13.06
C THR A 66 -0.28 -1.24 11.80
N ALA A 67 -1.44 -0.96 11.21
CA ALA A 67 -1.86 -1.43 9.90
C ALA A 67 -1.63 -0.32 8.87
N THR A 68 -0.42 0.27 8.90
CA THR A 68 0.12 1.00 7.75
C THR A 68 0.14 0.10 6.50
N CYS A 69 0.16 -1.22 6.66
CA CYS A 69 0.14 -2.18 5.56
C CYS A 69 -1.12 -2.10 4.68
N LEU A 70 -2.32 -2.01 5.27
CA LEU A 70 -3.57 -2.04 4.49
C LEU A 70 -3.75 -0.76 3.68
N VAL A 71 -3.51 0.41 4.31
CA VAL A 71 -3.58 1.69 3.60
C VAL A 71 -2.49 1.77 2.52
N ARG A 72 -1.27 1.27 2.79
CA ARG A 72 -0.17 1.20 1.83
C ARG A 72 -0.48 0.31 0.63
N GLU A 73 -1.02 -0.89 0.87
CA GLU A 73 -1.43 -1.81 -0.19
C GLU A 73 -2.46 -1.18 -1.12
N GLU A 74 -3.49 -0.53 -0.55
CA GLU A 74 -4.51 0.16 -1.33
C GLU A 74 -3.92 1.31 -2.16
N PHE A 75 -2.98 2.08 -1.62
CA PHE A 75 -2.28 3.14 -2.37
C PHE A 75 -1.41 2.60 -3.50
N ASP A 76 -0.70 1.51 -3.27
CA ASP A 76 0.11 0.84 -4.29
C ASP A 76 -0.78 0.26 -5.39
N LEU A 77 -1.93 -0.32 -5.03
CA LEU A 77 -2.93 -0.80 -5.99
C LEU A 77 -3.49 0.34 -6.83
N ILE A 78 -3.91 1.44 -6.21
CA ILE A 78 -4.41 2.64 -6.92
C ILE A 78 -3.35 3.16 -7.88
N THR A 79 -2.09 3.24 -7.46
CA THR A 79 -0.98 3.72 -8.30
C THR A 79 -0.74 2.79 -9.49
N LYS A 80 -0.76 1.47 -9.27
CA LYS A 80 -0.61 0.46 -10.33
C LYS A 80 -1.76 0.49 -11.33
N GLU A 81 -3.00 0.57 -10.86
CA GLU A 81 -4.18 0.64 -11.74
C GLU A 81 -4.22 1.96 -12.51
N LEU A 82 -3.84 3.08 -11.88
CA LEU A 82 -3.67 4.36 -12.57
C LEU A 82 -2.65 4.26 -13.71
N ALA A 83 -1.48 3.68 -13.44
CA ALA A 83 -0.45 3.48 -14.46
C ALA A 83 -0.95 2.57 -15.60
N ARG A 84 -1.70 1.50 -15.26
CA ARG A 84 -2.29 0.60 -16.25
C ARG A 84 -3.33 1.32 -17.12
N ALA A 85 -4.20 2.12 -16.52
CA ALA A 85 -5.21 2.90 -17.25
C ALA A 85 -4.56 3.92 -18.20
N LEU A 86 -3.52 4.64 -17.76
CA LEU A 86 -2.79 5.59 -18.60
C LEU A 86 -2.05 4.89 -19.75
N ASN A 87 -1.40 3.76 -19.48
CA ASN A 87 -0.74 2.97 -20.51
C ASN A 87 -1.73 2.41 -21.52
N TRP A 88 -2.89 1.94 -21.08
CA TRP A 88 -3.97 1.50 -21.96
C TRP A 88 -4.44 2.66 -22.85
N ALA A 89 -4.72 3.82 -22.26
CA ALA A 89 -5.18 4.99 -23.00
C ALA A 89 -4.17 5.45 -24.06
N ALA A 90 -2.88 5.52 -23.71
CA ALA A 90 -1.82 5.89 -24.64
C ALA A 90 -1.64 4.85 -25.75
N SER A 91 -1.61 3.56 -25.40
CA SER A 91 -1.44 2.47 -26.36
C SER A 91 -2.59 2.39 -27.35
N TRP A 92 -3.82 2.54 -26.85
CA TRP A 92 -5.03 2.58 -27.68
C TRP A 92 -4.97 3.76 -28.65
N TYR A 93 -4.68 4.97 -28.15
CA TYR A 93 -4.60 6.17 -28.98
C TYR A 93 -3.55 6.04 -30.09
N ASN A 94 -2.36 5.58 -29.75
CA ASN A 94 -1.27 5.38 -30.71
C ASN A 94 -1.61 4.31 -31.75
N GLY A 95 -2.16 3.17 -31.31
CA GLY A 95 -2.60 2.10 -32.21
C GLY A 95 -3.67 2.58 -33.21
N MET A 96 -4.64 3.35 -32.74
CA MET A 96 -5.67 3.93 -33.61
C MET A 96 -5.10 4.97 -34.56
N CYS A 97 -4.12 5.79 -34.15
CA CYS A 97 -3.44 6.73 -35.04
C CYS A 97 -2.64 6.01 -36.15
N CYS A 98 -1.93 4.92 -35.81
CA CYS A 98 -1.26 4.08 -36.79
C CYS A 98 -2.23 3.47 -37.80
N ASN A 99 -3.35 2.89 -37.31
CA ASN A 99 -4.40 2.34 -38.16
C ASN A 99 -5.01 3.42 -39.07
N MET A 100 -5.24 4.62 -38.56
CA MET A 100 -5.73 5.75 -39.37
C MET A 100 -4.74 6.13 -40.47
N GLY A 101 -3.43 6.17 -40.16
CA GLY A 101 -2.38 6.42 -41.15
C GLY A 101 -2.37 5.36 -42.25
N TYR A 102 -2.47 4.08 -41.87
CA TYR A 102 -2.57 2.96 -42.80
C TYR A 102 -3.79 3.09 -43.72
N LEU A 103 -4.98 3.33 -43.16
CA LEU A 103 -6.22 3.46 -43.92
C LEU A 103 -6.15 4.61 -44.92
N LYS A 104 -5.62 5.78 -44.51
CA LYS A 104 -5.45 6.94 -45.41
C LYS A 104 -4.51 6.64 -46.57
N ALA A 105 -3.36 6.01 -46.30
CA ALA A 105 -2.43 5.61 -47.34
C ALA A 105 -3.06 4.62 -48.33
N ARG A 106 -3.83 3.65 -47.82
CA ARG A 106 -4.55 2.66 -48.64
C ARG A 106 -5.63 3.32 -49.50
N ALA A 107 -6.42 4.23 -48.93
CA ALA A 107 -7.44 4.99 -49.67
C ALA A 107 -6.81 5.76 -50.84
N GLU A 108 -5.68 6.42 -50.62
CA GLU A 108 -4.96 7.12 -51.70
C GLU A 108 -4.44 6.16 -52.78
N GLN A 109 -3.93 4.98 -52.42
CA GLN A 109 -3.51 3.96 -53.40
C GLN A 109 -4.69 3.47 -54.27
N LEU A 110 -5.85 3.24 -53.65
CA LEU A 110 -7.06 2.84 -54.38
C LEU A 110 -7.57 3.98 -55.28
N ARG A 111 -7.52 5.23 -54.79
CA ARG A 111 -7.95 6.42 -55.55
C ARG A 111 -7.06 6.71 -56.75
N LEU A 112 -5.75 6.58 -56.60
CA LEU A 112 -4.76 6.81 -57.67
C LEU A 112 -4.64 5.63 -58.65
N ASN A 113 -5.28 4.50 -58.34
CA ASN A 113 -5.28 3.29 -59.16
C ASN A 113 -3.85 2.83 -59.53
N THR A 114 -2.91 2.95 -58.59
CA THR A 114 -1.46 2.77 -58.78
C THR A 114 -1.03 1.32 -59.06
N GLY A 115 -1.97 0.44 -59.40
CA GLY A 115 -1.77 -0.98 -59.65
C GLY A 115 -2.83 -1.85 -58.96
N LYS A 116 -2.60 -3.17 -58.95
CA LYS A 116 -3.46 -4.13 -58.25
C LYS A 116 -3.19 -4.04 -56.75
N VAL A 117 -3.94 -3.19 -56.03
CA VAL A 117 -3.86 -3.11 -54.57
C VAL A 117 -4.16 -4.49 -53.97
N LEU A 118 -3.25 -5.01 -53.15
CA LEU A 118 -3.38 -6.35 -52.57
C LEU A 118 -4.62 -6.41 -51.68
N LEU A 119 -5.35 -7.52 -51.81
CA LEU A 119 -6.56 -7.79 -51.05
C LEU A 119 -6.24 -7.87 -49.55
N ASP A 120 -7.02 -7.14 -48.75
CA ASP A 120 -6.77 -6.96 -47.33
C ASP A 120 -7.93 -7.47 -46.48
N HIS A 121 -7.67 -7.67 -45.20
CA HIS A 121 -8.68 -8.07 -44.23
C HIS A 121 -9.84 -7.06 -44.14
N ILE A 122 -9.57 -5.78 -44.39
CA ILE A 122 -10.57 -4.71 -44.42
C ILE A 122 -11.55 -4.88 -45.60
N ASP A 123 -11.06 -5.40 -46.72
CA ASP A 123 -11.91 -5.63 -47.90
C ASP A 123 -12.95 -6.71 -47.62
N LYS A 124 -12.64 -7.66 -46.73
CA LYS A 124 -13.55 -8.73 -46.28
C LYS A 124 -14.67 -8.23 -45.37
N MET A 125 -14.57 -7.02 -44.83
CA MET A 125 -15.63 -6.45 -43.99
C MET A 125 -16.84 -6.05 -44.85
N THR A 126 -18.03 -6.44 -44.42
CA THR A 126 -19.29 -5.99 -45.02
C THR A 126 -19.69 -4.63 -44.45
N VAL A 127 -19.56 -3.57 -45.25
CA VAL A 127 -19.96 -2.21 -44.89
C VAL A 127 -20.93 -1.71 -45.95
N GLY A 128 -22.21 -2.08 -45.84
CA GLY A 128 -23.22 -1.66 -46.83
C GLY A 128 -22.87 -1.99 -48.29
N LYS A 129 -23.41 -1.20 -49.22
CA LYS A 129 -23.12 -1.29 -50.66
C LYS A 129 -22.12 -0.20 -51.07
N CYS A 130 -20.88 -0.30 -50.62
CA CYS A 130 -19.83 0.65 -50.99
C CYS A 130 -18.67 -0.02 -51.75
N GLY A 131 -17.98 0.77 -52.57
CA GLY A 131 -16.74 0.35 -53.22
C GLY A 131 -15.57 0.19 -52.23
N GLN A 132 -14.44 -0.37 -52.67
CA GLN A 132 -13.28 -0.58 -51.79
C GLN A 132 -12.71 0.72 -51.23
N GLU A 133 -12.53 1.74 -52.07
CA GLU A 133 -12.02 3.06 -51.65
C GLU A 133 -12.99 3.73 -50.66
N GLU A 134 -14.25 3.86 -51.04
CA GLU A 134 -15.31 4.43 -50.20
C GLU A 134 -15.42 3.71 -48.84
N LYS A 135 -15.29 2.38 -48.82
CA LYS A 135 -15.26 1.59 -47.58
C LYS A 135 -14.11 2.01 -46.66
N VAL A 136 -12.89 2.05 -47.18
CA VAL A 136 -11.69 2.42 -46.41
C VAL A 136 -11.82 3.86 -45.91
N THR A 137 -12.32 4.76 -46.74
CA THR A 137 -12.56 6.17 -46.40
C THR A 137 -13.58 6.31 -45.26
N LEU A 138 -14.71 5.58 -45.31
CA LEU A 138 -15.72 5.57 -44.25
C LEU A 138 -15.16 5.04 -42.92
N ILE A 139 -14.41 3.94 -42.96
CA ILE A 139 -13.77 3.37 -41.76
C ILE A 139 -12.77 4.38 -41.17
N ALA A 140 -11.97 5.05 -42.00
CA ALA A 140 -11.02 6.06 -41.55
C ALA A 140 -11.71 7.27 -40.88
N GLN A 141 -12.85 7.72 -41.41
CA GLN A 141 -13.65 8.79 -40.83
C GLN A 141 -14.19 8.40 -39.45
N GLU A 142 -14.78 7.21 -39.32
CA GLU A 142 -15.31 6.75 -38.05
C GLU A 142 -14.21 6.54 -37.00
N LEU A 143 -13.07 5.99 -37.43
CA LEU A 143 -11.88 5.87 -36.59
C LEU A 143 -11.37 7.23 -36.11
N SER A 144 -11.37 8.24 -36.98
CA SER A 144 -10.98 9.61 -36.62
C SER A 144 -11.89 10.19 -35.54
N ARG A 145 -13.21 9.94 -35.64
CA ARG A 145 -14.18 10.36 -34.62
C ARG A 145 -13.90 9.70 -33.27
N HIS A 146 -13.57 8.40 -33.27
CA HIS A 146 -13.20 7.66 -32.06
C HIS A 146 -11.90 8.17 -31.43
N ILE A 147 -10.88 8.48 -32.23
CA ILE A 147 -9.62 9.08 -31.76
C ILE A 147 -9.88 10.41 -31.07
N LEU A 148 -10.69 11.29 -31.68
CA LEU A 148 -11.04 12.59 -31.10
C LEU A 148 -11.79 12.44 -29.78
N LYS A 149 -12.80 11.57 -29.73
CA LYS A 149 -13.58 11.31 -28.52
C LYS A 149 -12.70 10.78 -27.38
N HIS A 150 -11.83 9.81 -27.68
CA HIS A 150 -10.91 9.25 -26.70
C HIS A 150 -9.89 10.30 -26.24
N GLY A 151 -9.33 11.10 -27.16
CA GLY A 151 -8.42 12.18 -26.83
C GLY A 151 -9.04 13.19 -25.86
N SER A 152 -10.29 13.61 -26.09
CA SER A 152 -11.04 14.49 -25.18
C SER A 152 -11.17 13.88 -23.79
N MET A 153 -11.61 12.62 -23.72
CA MET A 153 -11.77 11.90 -22.45
C MET A 153 -10.46 11.83 -21.67
N VAL A 154 -9.34 11.53 -22.32
CA VAL A 154 -8.02 11.48 -21.66
C VAL A 154 -7.55 12.85 -21.19
N LEU A 155 -7.84 13.92 -21.95
CA LEU A 155 -7.54 15.29 -21.54
C LEU A 155 -8.37 15.72 -20.32
N GLU A 156 -9.65 15.34 -20.27
CA GLU A 156 -10.52 15.59 -19.12
C GLU A 156 -10.01 14.91 -17.84
N TRP A 157 -9.35 13.76 -17.97
CA TRP A 157 -8.72 13.08 -16.82
C TRP A 157 -7.49 13.82 -16.29
N GLY A 158 -6.87 14.72 -17.08
CA GLY A 158 -5.55 15.28 -16.81
C GLY A 158 -5.40 15.92 -15.44
N SER A 159 -6.39 16.71 -15.00
CA SER A 159 -6.34 17.36 -13.68
C SER A 159 -6.43 16.36 -12.52
N GLY A 160 -7.31 15.37 -12.62
CA GLY A 160 -7.46 14.31 -11.63
C GLY A 160 -6.24 13.40 -11.55
N VAL A 161 -5.66 13.04 -12.70
CA VAL A 161 -4.44 12.24 -12.79
C VAL A 161 -3.26 12.99 -12.20
N ALA A 162 -3.09 14.28 -12.52
CA ALA A 162 -2.01 15.10 -11.98
C ALA A 162 -2.13 15.24 -10.45
N TRP A 163 -3.35 15.49 -9.96
CA TRP A 163 -3.63 15.55 -8.52
C TRP A 163 -3.29 14.23 -7.82
N LEU A 164 -3.80 13.11 -8.32
CA LEU A 164 -3.58 11.79 -7.72
C LEU A 164 -2.09 11.41 -7.74
N THR A 165 -1.40 11.68 -8.84
CA THR A 165 0.05 11.44 -8.96
C THR A 165 0.86 12.27 -7.96
N ALA A 166 0.52 13.54 -7.79
CA ALA A 166 1.19 14.39 -6.79
C ALA A 166 0.94 13.88 -5.37
N TRP A 167 -0.27 13.41 -5.10
CA TRP A 167 -0.66 12.90 -3.79
C TRP A 167 0.04 11.58 -3.45
N CYS A 168 0.10 10.63 -4.38
CA CYS A 168 0.86 9.38 -4.21
C CYS A 168 2.35 9.66 -3.93
N LYS A 169 2.96 10.64 -4.61
CA LYS A 169 4.36 11.04 -4.36
C LYS A 169 4.56 11.63 -2.97
N LEU A 170 3.61 12.42 -2.47
CA LEU A 170 3.68 13.04 -1.15
C LEU A 170 3.61 11.99 -0.04
N VAL A 171 2.71 11.01 -0.17
CA VAL A 171 2.58 9.90 0.79
C VAL A 171 3.89 9.10 0.87
N VAL A 172 4.49 8.77 -0.28
CA VAL A 172 5.79 8.08 -0.31
C VAL A 172 6.91 8.90 0.33
N ALA A 173 6.91 10.23 0.14
CA ALA A 173 7.94 11.10 0.71
C ALA A 173 7.84 11.21 2.24
N LEU A 174 6.62 11.31 2.78
CA LEU A 174 6.37 11.35 4.23
C LEU A 174 6.81 10.05 4.91
N ASP A 175 6.57 8.90 4.26
CA ASP A 175 7.01 7.60 4.75
C ASP A 175 8.54 7.49 4.86
N ASN A 176 9.27 7.95 3.84
CA ASN A 176 10.73 7.92 3.88
C ASN A 176 11.31 8.80 5.00
N THR A 177 10.65 9.93 5.29
CA THR A 177 11.06 10.79 6.41
C THR A 177 10.71 10.21 7.78
N GLU A 178 9.63 9.44 7.90
CA GLU A 178 9.27 8.73 9.14
C GLU A 178 10.21 7.53 9.40
N GLU A 179 10.59 6.76 8.38
CA GLU A 179 11.58 5.69 8.52
C GLU A 179 12.98 6.22 8.91
N GLU A 180 13.43 7.33 8.32
CA GLU A 180 14.67 7.98 8.73
C GLU A 180 14.61 8.49 10.18
N ALA A 181 13.47 9.08 10.60
CA ALA A 181 13.28 9.54 11.96
C ALA A 181 13.26 8.37 12.97
N ILE A 182 12.65 7.24 12.63
CA ILE A 182 12.61 6.03 13.46
C ILE A 182 13.99 5.38 13.55
N MET A 183 14.78 5.36 12.47
CA MET A 183 16.16 4.85 12.49
C MET A 183 17.13 5.76 13.28
N GLN A 184 16.93 7.09 13.27
CA GLN A 184 17.75 8.00 14.08
C GLN A 184 17.52 7.87 15.58
N VAL A 185 16.37 7.33 16.02
CA VAL A 185 16.10 7.05 17.45
C VAL A 185 16.80 5.78 17.95
N HIS A 186 17.33 4.92 17.06
CA HIS A 186 18.05 3.67 17.44
C HIS A 186 19.58 3.77 17.43
N VAL A 187 20.17 4.96 17.24
CA VAL A 187 21.62 5.18 17.36
C VAL A 187 21.90 6.23 18.43
N GLY A 188 21.52 5.91 19.67
CA GLY A 188 21.75 6.78 20.83
C GLY A 188 21.90 5.97 22.10
N ASN A 189 23.16 5.76 22.49
CA ASN A 189 23.64 5.28 23.79
C ASN A 189 23.49 3.78 24.08
N GLY A 190 24.45 3.02 23.55
CA GLY A 190 25.01 1.90 24.29
C GLY A 190 25.80 2.42 25.50
N GLU A 191 25.10 2.77 26.57
CA GLU A 191 25.68 2.74 27.92
C GLU A 191 24.82 1.81 28.78
N GLU A 192 25.48 0.75 29.23
CA GLU A 192 24.97 -0.29 30.09
C GLU A 192 24.53 0.31 31.43
N ILE A 193 23.22 0.45 31.64
CA ILE A 193 22.69 0.80 32.96
C ILE A 193 22.84 -0.41 33.90
N VAL A 194 23.94 -0.38 34.65
CA VAL A 194 24.16 -1.20 35.84
C VAL A 194 22.92 -1.09 36.74
N SER A 195 22.19 -2.20 36.86
CA SER A 195 21.06 -2.37 37.76
C SER A 195 21.52 -2.30 39.22
N MET A 196 21.57 -1.12 39.82
CA MET A 196 21.63 -1.00 41.28
C MET A 196 20.24 -1.30 41.87
N ARG A 197 20.12 -2.51 42.41
CA ARG A 197 18.99 -2.93 43.25
C ARG A 197 19.12 -2.23 44.63
N PRO A 198 18.04 -1.70 45.24
CA PRO A 198 18.12 -1.10 46.56
C PRO A 198 18.26 -2.19 47.62
N GLY A 199 19.29 -2.08 48.45
CA GLY A 199 19.60 -3.00 49.54
C GLY A 199 18.56 -2.98 50.66
N GLY A 200 18.11 -4.19 51.03
CA GLY A 200 17.37 -4.48 52.24
C GLY A 200 18.08 -5.58 53.03
N ALA A 201 18.74 -5.13 54.12
CA ALA A 201 19.13 -5.80 55.36
C ALA A 201 19.33 -7.34 55.47
N LYS A 202 20.49 -7.65 56.06
CA LYS A 202 20.73 -8.61 57.16
C LYS A 202 21.05 -10.07 56.81
N GLY A 203 22.21 -10.53 57.29
CA GLY A 203 22.53 -11.95 57.40
C GLY A 203 24.03 -12.20 57.42
N ASP A 204 24.52 -12.58 58.60
CA ASP A 204 25.93 -12.76 58.92
C ASP A 204 26.59 -13.99 58.25
N ASN A 205 27.92 -13.92 58.26
CA ASN A 205 28.88 -15.02 58.42
C ASN A 205 29.55 -15.68 57.21
N LYS A 206 30.89 -15.73 57.40
CA LYS A 206 31.90 -16.65 56.89
C LYS A 206 32.41 -16.46 55.47
N ALA A 207 33.55 -15.77 55.43
CA ALA A 207 34.70 -16.22 54.66
C ALA A 207 34.99 -17.69 54.93
N ASP A 208 35.23 -18.45 53.87
CA ASP A 208 36.32 -19.40 53.77
C ASP A 208 36.66 -19.51 52.27
N GLU A 209 37.90 -19.14 51.96
CA GLU A 209 38.57 -19.36 50.68
C GLU A 209 38.87 -20.85 50.53
N ASP A 210 38.70 -21.40 49.33
CA ASP A 210 39.56 -22.45 48.77
C ASP A 210 39.17 -22.58 47.29
N SER A 211 39.98 -22.08 46.35
CA SER A 211 41.25 -22.63 45.87
C SER A 211 41.05 -23.90 45.02
N ASP A 212 41.34 -23.70 43.73
CA ASP A 212 41.82 -24.62 42.70
C ASP A 212 41.38 -26.09 42.72
N THR A 213 40.93 -26.57 41.57
CA THR A 213 41.73 -27.57 40.82
C THR A 213 41.14 -27.83 39.43
N ALA A 214 42.03 -27.79 38.45
CA ALA A 214 41.85 -28.31 37.11
C ALA A 214 41.86 -29.85 37.11
N GLU A 215 41.20 -30.46 36.11
CA GLU A 215 41.72 -31.50 35.19
C GLU A 215 40.53 -32.12 34.41
N VAL A 216 40.50 -32.04 33.07
CA VAL A 216 41.09 -32.96 32.06
C VAL A 216 40.29 -34.27 31.90
N GLY A 217 40.04 -34.61 30.62
CA GLY A 217 39.41 -35.83 30.10
C GLY A 217 38.41 -35.44 29.02
N ASP A 218 38.81 -35.11 27.79
CA ASP A 218 39.30 -36.00 26.73
C ASP A 218 38.56 -37.34 26.64
N ASP A 219 37.75 -37.47 25.58
CA ASP A 219 37.62 -38.71 24.80
C ASP A 219 36.91 -38.39 23.46
N THR A 220 37.74 -38.08 22.46
CA THR A 220 37.86 -38.81 21.19
C THR A 220 36.68 -39.64 20.67
N ALA A 221 36.24 -39.34 19.43
CA ALA A 221 36.08 -40.24 18.28
C ALA A 221 34.86 -39.83 17.41
N MET A 222 35.09 -39.10 16.32
CA MET A 222 35.43 -39.61 14.97
C MET A 222 34.23 -40.17 14.20
N GLY A 223 33.94 -39.54 13.07
CA GLY A 223 32.94 -40.02 12.11
C GLY A 223 32.72 -39.06 10.94
N ASP A 224 33.80 -38.63 10.30
CA ASP A 224 33.76 -37.98 8.99
C ASP A 224 33.13 -38.90 7.95
N ASN A 225 32.29 -38.34 7.07
CA ASN A 225 32.50 -38.54 5.64
C ASN A 225 31.83 -37.43 4.83
N GLU A 226 32.70 -36.62 4.22
CA GLU A 226 32.47 -35.92 2.96
C GLU A 226 31.95 -36.92 1.90
N THR A 227 31.16 -36.56 0.89
CA THR A 227 31.67 -35.93 -0.34
C THR A 227 30.50 -35.37 -1.17
N LYS A 228 30.69 -34.13 -1.65
CA LYS A 228 30.02 -33.42 -2.77
C LYS A 228 30.25 -34.16 -4.13
N PRO A 229 29.95 -33.60 -5.33
CA PRO A 229 28.77 -32.92 -5.90
C PRO A 229 28.43 -33.46 -7.34
N ALA A 230 27.72 -32.64 -8.14
CA ALA A 230 27.66 -32.62 -9.63
C ALA A 230 26.61 -33.54 -10.29
N HIS A 231 25.95 -33.23 -11.41
CA HIS A 231 25.66 -32.03 -12.23
C HIS A 231 24.59 -32.51 -13.26
N GLU A 232 23.81 -31.57 -13.83
CA GLU A 232 23.15 -31.57 -15.17
C GLU A 232 22.56 -32.86 -15.80
N VAL A 233 21.31 -32.80 -16.26
CA VAL A 233 20.89 -32.53 -17.66
C VAL A 233 19.47 -31.97 -17.65
#